data_AF-X0UMN9-F1
#
_entry.id   AF-X0UMN9-F1
#
_cell.length_a   1.000
_cell.length_b   1.000
_cell.length_c   1.000
_cell.angle_alpha   90.00
_cell.angle_beta   90.00
_cell.angle_gamma   90.00
#
_symmetry.space_group_name_H-M   'P 1'
#
loop_
_entity.id
_entity.type
_entity.pdbx_description
1 polymer ?
#
loop_
_entity_poly.entity_id
_entity_poly.type
_entity_poly.pdbx_seq_one_letter_code
_entity_poly.pdbx_strand_id
1 'polypeptide(L)'
;MQLLDGESLAEKTFRRALALAGEDPVLTVTSRDYYFYTRDLYHSIVGEEHPHPFLLEPMGRNTAPAIAMAAMYLERKLGPQTIMLVMPADHLIRDEARFRSAVEEARSLAVRDYLVTFGIHPTHPEIGYGYIRKGGRIPNSHGFDVAAFVEKPDEKTAGGYVDSGDYEWNSG
;
A
#
# COMPACT_ATOMS: atom_id res chain seq x y z
N MET A 1 16.80 7.07 4.73
CA MET A 1 16.82 8.08 5.81
C MET A 1 16.29 7.40 7.07
N GLN A 2 17.04 7.47 8.17
CA GLN A 2 16.60 6.95 9.46
C GLN A 2 15.71 7.98 10.16
N LEU A 3 14.68 7.50 10.85
CA LEU A 3 13.82 8.30 11.71
C LEU A 3 14.47 8.47 13.10
N LEU A 4 13.81 9.24 13.97
CA LEU A 4 14.29 9.54 15.32
C LEU A 4 14.47 8.30 16.20
N ASP A 5 13.79 7.20 15.90
CA ASP A 5 13.89 5.92 16.60
C ASP A 5 14.96 4.98 16.01
N GLY A 6 15.74 5.45 15.04
CA GLY A 6 16.85 4.71 14.43
C GLY A 6 16.44 3.78 13.29
N GLU A 7 15.15 3.58 13.05
CA GLU A 7 14.65 2.78 11.93
C GLU A 7 14.29 3.67 10.73
N SER A 8 14.49 3.16 9.53
CA SER A 8 13.98 3.74 8.29
C SER A 8 12.52 3.36 8.04
N LEU A 9 11.86 4.12 7.16
CA LEU A 9 10.48 3.83 6.75
C LEU A 9 10.36 2.46 6.08
N ALA A 10 11.37 2.06 5.30
CA ALA A 10 11.41 0.76 4.65
C ALA A 10 11.49 -0.39 5.66
N GLU A 11 12.32 -0.27 6.71
CA GLU A 11 12.39 -1.26 7.79
C GLU A 11 11.05 -1.42 8.49
N LYS A 12 10.42 -0.30 8.86
CA LYS A 12 9.10 -0.31 9.51
C LYS A 12 8.03 -0.95 8.62
N THR A 13 8.03 -0.61 7.33
CA THR A 13 7.08 -1.19 6.37
C THR A 13 7.34 -2.68 6.17
N PHE A 14 8.59 -3.12 6.09
CA PHE A 14 8.95 -4.53 5.94
C PHE A 14 8.53 -5.37 7.15
N ARG A 15 8.81 -4.89 8.37
CA ARG A 15 8.32 -5.54 9.61
C ARG A 15 6.80 -5.67 9.63
N ARG A 16 6.11 -4.59 9.25
CA ARG A 16 4.64 -4.57 9.16
C ARG A 16 4.13 -5.58 8.13
N ALA A 17 4.77 -5.67 6.96
CA ALA A 17 4.42 -6.63 5.92
C ALA A 17 4.63 -8.09 6.41
N LEU A 18 5.76 -8.39 7.05
CA LEU A 18 6.02 -9.72 7.63
C LEU A 18 4.96 -10.11 8.67
N ALA A 19 4.59 -9.18 9.55
CA ALA A 19 3.60 -9.41 10.59
C ALA A 19 2.16 -9.61 10.06
N LEU A 20 1.89 -9.19 8.82
CA LEU A 20 0.62 -9.40 8.12
C LEU A 20 0.63 -10.65 7.25
N ALA A 21 1.74 -10.92 6.56
CA ALA A 21 1.86 -12.06 5.65
C ALA A 21 1.90 -13.40 6.39
N GLY A 22 2.47 -13.43 7.62
CA GLY A 22 2.63 -14.69 8.34
C GLY A 22 3.59 -15.62 7.59
N GLU A 23 3.07 -16.71 7.04
CA GLU A 23 3.85 -17.65 6.21
C GLU A 23 3.83 -17.30 4.72
N ASP A 24 2.97 -16.37 4.29
CA ASP A 24 2.91 -15.91 2.90
C ASP A 24 4.15 -15.08 2.52
N PRO A 25 4.55 -15.06 1.24
CA PRO A 25 5.75 -14.35 0.83
C PRO A 25 5.55 -12.82 0.86
N VAL A 26 6.55 -12.11 1.41
CA VAL A 26 6.70 -10.66 1.23
C VAL A 26 7.59 -10.40 0.02
N LEU A 27 7.05 -9.78 -1.03
CA LEU A 27 7.74 -9.46 -2.27
C LEU A 27 8.16 -7.99 -2.30
N THR A 28 9.43 -7.72 -2.58
CA THR A 28 9.90 -6.35 -2.81
C THR A 28 10.08 -6.06 -4.28
N VAL A 29 9.46 -4.98 -4.76
CA VAL A 29 9.76 -4.40 -6.08
C VAL A 29 10.56 -3.12 -5.86
N THR A 30 11.74 -3.02 -6.49
CA THR A 30 12.63 -1.87 -6.31
C THR A 30 13.52 -1.68 -7.53
N SER A 31 14.07 -0.47 -7.72
CA SER A 31 15.15 -0.26 -8.70
C SER A 31 16.34 -1.17 -8.42
N ARG A 32 16.99 -1.65 -9.48
CA ARG A 32 18.25 -2.39 -9.40
C ARG A 32 19.32 -1.67 -8.58
N ASP A 33 19.35 -0.34 -8.65
CA ASP A 33 20.35 0.48 -7.95
C ASP A 33 20.20 0.42 -6.42
N TYR A 34 18.99 0.14 -5.92
CA TYR A 34 18.71 0.01 -4.49
C TYR A 34 18.77 -1.44 -4.00
N TYR A 35 18.98 -2.43 -4.88
CA TYR A 35 18.88 -3.84 -4.51
C TYR A 35 19.75 -4.23 -3.32
N PHE A 36 21.06 -3.96 -3.39
CA PHE A 36 21.99 -4.36 -2.34
C PHE A 36 21.68 -3.67 -1.01
N TYR A 37 21.38 -2.38 -1.05
CA TYR A 37 21.02 -1.62 0.14
C TYR A 37 19.76 -2.19 0.81
N THR A 38 18.68 -2.38 0.04
CA THR A 38 17.40 -2.88 0.56
C THR A 38 17.51 -4.33 1.03
N ARG A 39 18.27 -5.17 0.32
CA ARG A 39 18.55 -6.56 0.74
C ARG A 39 19.27 -6.59 2.08
N ASP A 40 20.36 -5.85 2.22
CA ASP A 40 21.17 -5.85 3.45
C ASP A 40 20.36 -5.31 4.63
N LEU A 41 19.55 -4.27 4.38
CA LEU A 41 18.59 -3.73 5.34
C LEU A 41 17.62 -4.81 5.84
N TYR A 42 17.00 -5.57 4.94
CA TYR A 42 16.04 -6.60 5.32
C TYR A 42 16.70 -7.83 5.93
N HIS A 43 17.90 -8.22 5.49
CA HIS A 43 18.67 -9.29 6.13
C HIS A 43 19.02 -8.95 7.59
N SER A 44 19.26 -7.67 7.91
CA SER A 44 19.47 -7.26 9.31
C SER A 44 18.22 -7.48 10.19
N ILE A 45 17.04 -7.63 9.59
CA ILE A 45 15.77 -7.85 10.28
C ILE A 45 15.46 -9.34 10.44
N VAL A 46 15.58 -10.12 9.36
CA VAL A 46 15.11 -11.53 9.32
C VAL A 46 16.23 -12.57 9.23
N GLY A 47 17.48 -12.15 9.05
CA GLY A 47 18.62 -13.02 8.75
C GLY A 47 18.76 -13.35 7.26
N GLU A 48 19.95 -13.80 6.85
CA GLU A 48 20.29 -14.04 5.44
C GLU A 48 19.55 -15.23 4.81
N GLU A 49 19.16 -16.22 5.62
CA GLU A 49 18.48 -17.43 5.16
C GLU A 49 16.97 -17.24 4.96
N HIS A 50 16.41 -16.10 5.40
CA HIS A 50 14.98 -15.87 5.27
C HIS A 50 14.59 -15.62 3.81
N PRO A 51 13.61 -16.36 3.25
CA PRO A 51 13.21 -16.19 1.86
C PRO A 51 12.52 -14.83 1.69
N HIS A 52 13.14 -13.94 0.94
CA HIS A 52 12.57 -12.64 0.58
C HIS A 52 12.82 -12.32 -0.91
N PRO A 53 11.84 -12.59 -1.79
CA PRO A 53 12.01 -12.37 -3.22
C PRO A 53 12.04 -10.87 -3.58
N PHE A 54 12.87 -10.55 -4.57
CA PHE A 54 12.97 -9.23 -5.18
C PHE A 54 12.62 -9.26 -6.67
N LEU A 55 11.89 -8.24 -7.13
CA LEU A 55 11.75 -7.90 -8.54
C LEU A 55 12.46 -6.57 -8.78
N LEU A 56 13.48 -6.59 -9.64
CA LEU A 56 14.34 -5.45 -9.87
C LEU A 56 13.90 -4.70 -11.12
N GLU A 57 13.45 -3.47 -10.94
CA GLU A 57 13.10 -2.57 -12.03
C GLU A 57 14.39 -2.12 -12.75
N PRO A 58 14.46 -2.25 -14.09
CA PRO A 58 15.62 -1.79 -14.86
C PRO A 58 15.67 -0.26 -15.01
N MET A 59 14.53 0.40 -14.82
CA MET A 59 14.36 1.85 -14.86
C MET A 59 13.04 2.21 -14.17
N GLY A 60 12.96 3.38 -13.54
CA GLY A 60 11.72 3.85 -12.92
C GLY A 60 10.63 4.11 -13.95
N ARG A 61 9.45 3.48 -13.77
CA ARG A 61 8.26 3.66 -14.63
C ARG A 61 6.98 3.94 -13.83
N ASN A 62 7.11 4.49 -12.63
CA ASN A 62 6.05 4.68 -11.63
C ASN A 62 5.45 3.35 -11.13
N THR A 63 4.37 3.45 -10.35
CA THR A 63 3.81 2.33 -9.57
C THR A 63 3.05 1.30 -10.40
N ALA A 64 2.34 1.71 -11.45
CA ALA A 64 1.50 0.77 -12.22
C ALA A 64 2.29 -0.40 -12.85
N PRO A 65 3.45 -0.18 -13.51
CA PRO A 65 4.28 -1.29 -14.02
C PRO A 65 4.87 -2.17 -12.92
N ALA A 66 5.23 -1.60 -11.77
CA ALA A 66 5.73 -2.35 -10.62
C ALA A 66 4.65 -3.30 -10.07
N ILE A 67 3.42 -2.80 -9.89
CA ILE A 67 2.26 -3.57 -9.43
C ILE A 67 1.90 -4.67 -10.44
N ALA A 68 1.85 -4.34 -11.74
CA ALA A 68 1.54 -5.32 -12.78
C ALA A 68 2.56 -6.47 -12.82
N MET A 69 3.86 -6.14 -12.73
CA MET A 69 4.93 -7.13 -12.70
C MET A 69 4.85 -8.03 -11.45
N ALA A 70 4.55 -7.45 -10.28
CA ALA A 70 4.35 -8.20 -9.05
C ALA A 70 3.14 -9.15 -9.15
N ALA A 71 2.00 -8.66 -9.65
CA ALA A 71 0.80 -9.47 -9.84
C ALA A 71 1.07 -10.66 -10.78
N MET A 72 1.71 -10.44 -11.93
CA MET A 72 2.07 -11.52 -12.87
C MET A 72 3.09 -12.52 -12.31
N TYR A 73 3.96 -12.08 -11.40
CA TYR A 73 4.91 -12.97 -10.72
C TYR A 73 4.19 -13.84 -9.69
N LEU A 74 3.36 -13.24 -8.85
CA LEU A 74 2.60 -13.91 -7.80
C LEU A 74 1.56 -14.88 -8.40
N GLU A 75 0.85 -14.47 -9.45
CA GLU A 75 -0.10 -15.33 -10.18
C GLU A 75 0.57 -16.63 -10.65
N ARG A 76 1.77 -16.55 -11.23
CA ARG A 76 2.51 -17.73 -11.70
C ARG A 76 3.04 -18.61 -10.56
N LYS A 77 3.33 -18.02 -9.42
CA LYS A 77 3.94 -18.69 -8.27
C LYS A 77 2.91 -19.35 -7.35
N LEU A 78 1.79 -18.67 -7.12
CA LEU A 78 0.80 -19.00 -6.10
C LEU A 78 -0.59 -19.30 -6.70
N GLY A 79 -0.83 -18.91 -7.95
CA GLY A 79 -2.07 -19.15 -8.68
C GLY A 79 -2.93 -17.89 -8.87
N PRO A 80 -3.95 -17.97 -9.74
CA PRO A 80 -4.75 -16.81 -10.17
C PRO A 80 -5.71 -16.27 -9.10
N GLN A 81 -5.90 -16.98 -7.99
CA GLN A 81 -6.76 -16.56 -6.87
C GLN A 81 -5.97 -15.86 -5.75
N THR A 82 -4.69 -15.56 -6.00
CA THR A 82 -3.83 -14.90 -5.01
C THR A 82 -4.28 -13.46 -4.78
N ILE A 83 -4.46 -13.10 -3.51
CA ILE A 83 -4.71 -11.71 -3.10
C ILE A 83 -3.38 -11.05 -2.77
N MET A 84 -3.13 -9.88 -3.34
CA MET A 84 -1.93 -9.09 -3.10
C MET A 84 -2.29 -7.81 -2.34
N LEU A 85 -1.62 -7.56 -1.22
CA LEU A 85 -1.61 -6.26 -0.55
C LEU A 85 -0.41 -5.45 -1.07
N VAL A 86 -0.67 -4.27 -1.61
CA VAL A 86 0.38 -3.35 -2.08
C VAL A 86 0.67 -2.32 -0.99
N MET A 87 1.94 -2.13 -0.65
CA MET A 87 2.37 -1.22 0.40
C MET A 87 3.55 -0.36 -0.09
N PRO A 88 3.42 0.97 -0.14
CA PRO A 88 4.56 1.87 -0.33
C PRO A 88 5.55 1.74 0.83
N ALA A 89 6.85 1.62 0.51
CA ALA A 89 7.90 1.38 1.49
C ALA A 89 8.20 2.61 2.38
N ASP A 90 7.72 3.78 1.99
CA ASP A 90 8.02 5.08 2.57
C ASP A 90 6.85 5.68 3.39
N HIS A 91 5.81 4.89 3.69
CA HIS A 91 4.70 5.34 4.54
C HIS A 91 4.95 5.06 6.03
N LEU A 92 4.79 6.10 6.86
CA LEU A 92 4.79 5.98 8.31
C LEU A 92 3.37 5.72 8.82
N ILE A 93 3.10 4.49 9.28
CA ILE A 93 1.86 4.12 9.93
C ILE A 93 2.14 3.89 11.41
N ARG A 94 1.53 4.70 12.29
CA ARG A 94 1.76 4.63 13.75
C ARG A 94 0.81 3.65 14.44
N ASP A 95 -0.44 3.58 14.01
CA ASP A 95 -1.45 2.70 14.59
C ASP A 95 -1.53 1.39 13.79
N GLU A 96 -0.61 0.46 14.12
CA GLU A 96 -0.52 -0.82 13.42
C GLU A 96 -1.71 -1.74 13.69
N ALA A 97 -2.37 -1.61 14.86
CA ALA A 97 -3.55 -2.41 15.20
C ALA A 97 -4.75 -2.01 14.33
N ARG A 98 -4.97 -0.70 14.14
CA ARG A 98 -6.00 -0.20 13.24
C ARG A 98 -5.67 -0.51 11.78
N PHE A 99 -4.40 -0.42 11.38
CA PHE A 99 -3.97 -0.81 10.04
C PHE A 99 -4.26 -2.29 9.76
N ARG A 100 -3.90 -3.19 10.68
CA ARG A 100 -4.22 -4.63 10.57
C ARG A 100 -5.72 -4.87 10.41
N SER A 101 -6.54 -4.20 11.22
CA SER A 101 -8.00 -4.31 11.15
C SER A 101 -8.54 -3.85 9.78
N ALA A 102 -8.00 -2.75 9.24
CA ALA A 102 -8.36 -2.27 7.91
C ALA A 102 -7.92 -3.25 6.80
N VAL A 103 -6.74 -3.86 6.91
CA VAL A 103 -6.24 -4.86 5.95
C VAL A 103 -7.11 -6.12 5.95
N GLU A 104 -7.55 -6.61 7.11
CA GLU A 104 -8.47 -7.77 7.16
C GLU A 104 -9.82 -7.46 6.52
N GLU A 105 -10.34 -6.24 6.73
CA GLU A 105 -11.54 -5.80 6.05
C GLU A 105 -11.34 -5.70 4.53
N ALA A 106 -10.23 -5.12 4.09
CA ALA A 106 -9.88 -5.05 2.68
C ALA A 106 -9.76 -6.45 2.06
N ARG A 107 -9.15 -7.40 2.78
CA ARG A 107 -9.08 -8.81 2.36
C ARG A 107 -10.47 -9.40 2.18
N SER A 108 -11.41 -9.15 3.09
CA SER A 108 -12.78 -9.65 2.98
C SER A 108 -13.51 -9.14 1.73
N LEU A 109 -13.19 -7.93 1.29
CA LEU A 109 -13.70 -7.34 0.04
C LEU A 109 -12.95 -7.89 -1.18
N ALA A 110 -11.62 -8.05 -1.11
CA ALA A 110 -10.83 -8.59 -2.20
C ALA A 110 -11.23 -10.04 -2.56
N VAL A 111 -11.58 -10.87 -1.57
CA VAL A 111 -12.15 -12.22 -1.80
C VAL A 111 -13.47 -12.18 -2.59
N ARG A 112 -14.19 -11.06 -2.54
CA ARG A 112 -15.43 -10.82 -3.29
C ARG A 112 -15.18 -10.12 -4.64
N ASP A 113 -13.96 -10.18 -5.16
CA ASP A 113 -13.54 -9.64 -6.46
C ASP A 113 -13.52 -8.10 -6.55
N TYR A 114 -13.32 -7.42 -5.41
CA TYR A 114 -13.13 -5.97 -5.38
C TYR A 114 -11.64 -5.60 -5.47
N LEU A 115 -11.32 -4.56 -6.25
CA LEU A 115 -10.07 -3.81 -6.11
C LEU A 115 -10.24 -2.79 -4.97
N VAL A 116 -9.49 -2.97 -3.89
CA VAL A 116 -9.65 -2.18 -2.66
C VAL A 116 -8.57 -1.11 -2.56
N THR A 117 -8.96 0.07 -2.12
CA THR A 117 -8.08 1.17 -1.72
C THR A 117 -8.43 1.61 -0.29
N PHE A 118 -7.49 2.26 0.40
CA PHE A 118 -7.70 2.78 1.75
C PHE A 118 -7.84 4.31 1.70
N GLY A 119 -8.94 4.80 2.25
CA GLY A 119 -9.19 6.22 2.43
C GLY A 119 -8.62 6.73 3.75
N ILE A 120 -7.97 7.90 3.72
CA ILE A 120 -7.53 8.63 4.90
C ILE A 120 -8.38 9.88 5.04
N HIS A 121 -8.91 10.13 6.25
CA HIS A 121 -9.69 11.35 6.51
C HIS A 121 -8.83 12.61 6.28
N PRO A 122 -9.21 13.51 5.36
CA PRO A 122 -8.46 14.72 5.09
C PRO A 122 -8.52 15.67 6.28
N THR A 123 -7.37 16.28 6.63
CA THR A 123 -7.30 17.30 7.69
C THR A 123 -7.08 18.71 7.17
N HIS A 124 -6.74 18.83 5.88
CA HIS A 124 -6.48 20.09 5.17
C HIS A 124 -6.55 19.83 3.65
N PRO A 125 -6.65 20.88 2.80
CA PRO A 125 -6.66 20.69 1.35
C PRO A 125 -5.24 20.43 0.80
N GLU A 126 -4.82 19.16 0.80
CA GLU A 126 -3.57 18.73 0.16
C GLU A 126 -3.77 18.56 -1.35
N ILE A 127 -2.89 19.12 -2.18
CA ILE A 127 -2.97 19.07 -3.66
C ILE A 127 -2.04 18.01 -4.27
N GLY A 128 -1.11 17.48 -3.49
CA GLY A 128 -0.19 16.41 -3.90
C GLY A 128 -0.78 15.01 -3.85
N TYR A 129 -1.94 14.83 -3.21
CA TYR A 129 -2.62 13.54 -3.03
C TYR A 129 -3.75 13.32 -4.02
N GLY A 130 -4.06 12.03 -4.24
CA GLY A 130 -5.34 11.64 -4.82
C GLY A 130 -6.47 11.75 -3.80
N TYR A 131 -7.68 11.98 -4.26
CA TYR A 131 -8.92 11.99 -3.48
C TYR A 131 -9.88 10.94 -4.02
N ILE A 132 -10.59 10.29 -3.10
CA ILE A 132 -11.55 9.23 -3.34
C ILE A 132 -12.89 9.72 -2.81
N ARG A 133 -13.88 9.84 -3.68
CA ARG A 133 -15.26 10.15 -3.26
C ARG A 133 -15.94 8.87 -2.83
N LYS A 134 -16.47 8.84 -1.60
CA LYS A 134 -17.28 7.72 -1.13
C LYS A 134 -18.59 7.65 -1.90
N GLY A 135 -18.93 6.45 -2.34
CA GLY A 135 -20.20 6.08 -2.93
C GLY A 135 -21.11 5.38 -1.94
N GLY A 136 -21.90 4.42 -2.45
CA GLY A 136 -22.79 3.60 -1.62
C GLY A 136 -22.00 2.69 -0.69
N ARG A 137 -22.57 2.38 0.48
CA ARG A 137 -22.00 1.37 1.38
C ARG A 137 -22.13 -0.02 0.75
N ILE A 138 -21.05 -0.78 0.75
CA ILE A 138 -21.06 -2.16 0.25
C ILE A 138 -21.84 -3.03 1.27
N PRO A 139 -22.80 -3.86 0.82
CA PRO A 139 -23.55 -4.73 1.72
C PRO A 139 -22.64 -5.68 2.52
N ASN A 140 -22.95 -5.84 3.80
CA ASN A 140 -22.24 -6.71 4.75
C ASN A 140 -20.74 -6.40 4.89
N SER A 141 -20.35 -5.13 4.80
CA SER A 141 -19.01 -4.63 5.13
C SER A 141 -19.08 -3.21 5.72
N HIS A 142 -17.93 -2.67 6.15
CA HIS A 142 -17.70 -1.26 6.45
C HIS A 142 -17.06 -0.51 5.27
N GLY A 143 -16.81 -1.18 4.15
CA GLY A 143 -16.37 -0.57 2.89
C GLY A 143 -17.46 0.19 2.15
N PHE A 144 -17.02 1.09 1.26
CA PHE A 144 -17.86 1.89 0.38
C PHE A 144 -17.39 1.71 -1.06
N ASP A 145 -18.32 1.79 -2.01
CA ASP A 145 -17.98 1.94 -3.42
C ASP A 145 -17.24 3.25 -3.64
N VAL A 146 -16.38 3.30 -4.65
CA VAL A 146 -15.69 4.54 -5.06
C VAL A 146 -16.53 5.22 -6.13
N ALA A 147 -17.16 6.35 -5.78
CA ALA A 147 -17.96 7.13 -6.72
C ALA A 147 -17.08 7.94 -7.69
N ALA A 148 -15.89 8.36 -7.25
CA ALA A 148 -14.91 9.05 -8.09
C ALA A 148 -13.50 8.89 -7.51
N PHE A 149 -12.52 8.84 -8.40
CA PHE A 149 -11.09 8.86 -8.07
C PHE A 149 -10.45 10.05 -8.81
N VAL A 150 -9.86 10.97 -8.06
CA VAL A 150 -9.34 12.24 -8.58
C VAL A 150 -7.89 12.39 -8.16
N GLU A 151 -6.98 12.50 -9.11
CA GLU A 151 -5.55 12.69 -8.83
C GLU A 151 -5.20 14.18 -8.82
N LYS A 152 -4.60 14.64 -7.70
CA LYS A 152 -3.93 15.94 -7.57
C LYS A 152 -4.79 17.14 -8.02
N PRO A 153 -5.93 17.39 -7.34
CA PRO A 153 -6.80 18.53 -7.67
C PRO A 153 -6.10 19.88 -7.42
N ASP A 154 -6.65 20.94 -8.00
CA ASP A 154 -6.26 22.31 -7.62
C ASP A 154 -6.71 22.66 -6.19
N GLU A 155 -6.11 23.69 -5.61
CA GLU A 155 -6.33 24.11 -4.22
C GLU A 155 -7.80 24.40 -3.90
N LYS A 156 -8.50 25.08 -4.82
CA LYS A 156 -9.92 25.41 -4.65
C LYS A 156 -10.79 24.14 -4.61
N THR A 157 -10.48 23.20 -5.49
CA THR A 157 -11.18 21.92 -5.60
C THR A 157 -10.90 21.04 -4.38
N ALA A 158 -9.64 20.97 -3.93
CA ALA A 158 -9.25 20.30 -2.70
C ALA A 158 -9.98 20.87 -1.48
N GLY A 159 -10.09 22.20 -1.37
CA GLY A 159 -10.88 22.87 -0.34
C GLY A 159 -12.33 22.39 -0.32
N GLY A 160 -12.99 22.38 -1.47
CA GLY A 160 -14.36 21.87 -1.59
C GLY A 160 -14.51 20.39 -1.21
N TYR A 161 -13.51 19.55 -1.50
CA TYR A 161 -13.52 18.14 -1.09
C TYR A 161 -13.47 17.97 0.42
N VAL A 162 -12.56 18.69 1.09
CA VAL A 162 -12.43 18.67 2.54
C VAL A 162 -13.70 19.19 3.21
N ASP A 163 -14.23 20.33 2.75
CA ASP A 163 -15.43 20.95 3.31
C ASP A 163 -16.68 20.07 3.16
N SER A 164 -16.77 19.28 2.09
CA SER A 164 -17.91 18.39 1.86
C SER A 164 -17.97 17.21 2.83
N GLY A 165 -16.82 16.70 3.29
CA GLY A 165 -16.71 15.46 4.06
C GLY A 165 -16.97 14.17 3.25
N ASP A 166 -17.28 14.28 1.95
CA ASP A 166 -17.58 13.15 1.06
C ASP A 166 -16.32 12.47 0.51
N TYR A 167 -15.17 13.14 0.61
CA TYR A 167 -13.90 12.70 0.04
C TYR A 167 -12.90 12.30 1.11
N GLU A 168 -12.09 11.31 0.77
CA GLU A 168 -10.95 10.84 1.54
C GLU A 168 -9.67 10.89 0.69
N TRP A 169 -8.51 11.05 1.31
CA TRP A 169 -7.24 10.94 0.58
C TRP A 169 -6.98 9.49 0.18
N ASN A 170 -6.50 9.27 -1.04
CA ASN A 170 -5.95 7.99 -1.46
C ASN A 170 -4.65 7.72 -0.70
N SER A 171 -4.55 6.58 -0.04
CA SER A 171 -3.39 6.23 0.80
C SER A 171 -2.15 5.77 0.03
N GLY A 172 -2.18 5.76 -1.31
CA GLY A 172 -1.16 5.14 -2.16
C GLY A 172 -1.68 3.90 -2.85
#